data_AF-A0A3B8UP62-F1
#
_entry.id   AF-A0A3B8UP62-F1
#
_cell.length_a   1.000
_cell.length_b   1.000
_cell.length_c   1.000
_cell.angle_alpha   90.00
_cell.angle_beta   90.00
_cell.angle_gamma   90.00
#
_symmetry.space_group_name_H-M   'P 1'
#
loop_
_entity.id
_entity.type
_entity.pdbx_description
1 polymer ?
#
loop_
_entity_poly.entity_id
_entity_poly.type
_entity_poly.pdbx_seq_one_letter_code
_entity_poly.pdbx_strand_id
1 'polypeptide(L)'
;STVDYIGVIQGIPVCFDAKECATDTFPLHNIHEHQINFMKEFELQDGISFIILYFSTRDEFYYMPFSDIIIFWERAANGGRKSFTYDEVDKSYRINHGKGIMLHYLEMIQKDINERTGE
;
A
#
# COMPACT_ATOMS: atom_id res chain seq x y z
N SER A 1 6.68 -9.87 13.20
CA SER A 1 5.75 -8.89 13.78
C SER A 1 4.48 -8.88 12.98
N THR A 2 3.40 -8.29 13.48
CA THR A 2 2.21 -7.96 12.67
C THR A 2 2.48 -6.68 11.88
N VAL A 3 1.54 -6.27 11.04
CA VAL A 3 1.47 -4.90 10.52
C VAL A 3 1.18 -3.91 11.66
N ASP A 4 1.51 -2.63 11.45
CA ASP A 4 1.49 -1.59 12.49
C ASP A 4 0.08 -1.02 12.74
N TYR A 5 -0.78 -1.00 11.72
CA TYR A 5 -2.14 -0.43 11.81
C TYR A 5 -3.19 -1.46 11.42
N ILE A 6 -4.20 -1.63 12.29
CA ILE A 6 -5.36 -2.49 12.06
C ILE A 6 -6.60 -1.73 12.53
N GLY A 7 -7.69 -1.84 11.77
CA GLY A 7 -8.95 -1.20 12.12
C GLY A 7 -10.12 -1.73 11.31
N VAL A 8 -11.24 -1.01 11.41
CA VAL A 8 -12.45 -1.29 10.64
C VAL A 8 -12.98 0.04 10.11
N ILE A 9 -13.31 0.09 8.81
CA ILE A 9 -13.89 1.26 8.15
C ILE A 9 -15.24 0.83 7.58
N GLN A 10 -16.32 1.43 8.08
CA GLN A 10 -17.68 1.16 7.61
C GLN A 10 -18.05 -0.35 7.59
N GLY A 11 -17.50 -1.12 8.54
CA GLY A 11 -17.71 -2.57 8.63
C GLY A 11 -16.72 -3.43 7.85
N ILE A 12 -15.83 -2.82 7.07
CA ILE A 12 -14.79 -3.52 6.31
C ILE A 12 -13.51 -3.58 7.17
N PRO A 13 -12.96 -4.78 7.46
CA PRO A 13 -11.67 -4.91 8.13
C PRO A 13 -10.56 -4.31 7.26
N VAL A 14 -9.70 -3.50 7.87
CA VAL A 14 -8.55 -2.88 7.19
C VAL A 14 -7.26 -3.08 7.98
N CYS A 15 -6.15 -3.28 7.27
CA CYS A 15 -4.82 -3.23 7.89
C CYS A 15 -3.80 -2.60 6.95
N PHE A 16 -2.79 -1.92 7.48
CA PHE A 16 -1.73 -1.34 6.65
C PHE A 16 -0.45 -1.08 7.43
N ASP A 17 0.60 -0.79 6.66
CA ASP A 17 1.88 -0.28 7.13
C ASP A 17 2.19 1.07 6.44
N ALA A 18 3.07 1.87 7.03
CA ALA A 18 3.51 3.14 6.47
C ALA A 18 5.02 3.12 6.24
N LYS A 19 5.46 3.37 5.01
CA LYS A 19 6.87 3.35 4.61
C LYS A 19 7.27 4.69 4.01
N GLU A 20 8.54 5.04 4.19
CA GLU A 20 9.14 6.23 3.59
C GLU A 20 10.25 5.85 2.60
N CYS A 21 10.37 6.62 1.52
CA CYS A 21 11.42 6.54 0.53
C CYS A 21 11.98 7.92 0.21
N ALA A 22 13.26 8.15 0.53
CA ALA A 22 13.95 9.38 0.16
C ALA A 22 14.45 9.40 -1.29
N THR A 23 14.20 8.36 -2.09
CA THR A 23 14.67 8.26 -3.48
C THR A 23 13.57 7.79 -4.41
N ASP A 24 13.78 7.86 -5.72
CA ASP A 24 12.84 7.36 -6.72
C ASP A 24 12.83 5.83 -6.86
N THR A 25 13.51 5.09 -5.98
CA THR A 25 13.53 3.62 -6.00
C THR A 25 13.34 3.08 -4.58
N PHE A 26 12.23 2.39 -4.35
CA PHE A 26 11.91 1.76 -3.09
C PHE A 26 12.49 0.33 -3.02
N PRO A 27 13.42 0.04 -2.10
CA PRO A 27 13.95 -1.31 -1.92
C PRO A 27 12.92 -2.24 -1.25
N LEU A 28 12.64 -3.40 -1.84
CA LEU A 28 11.62 -4.32 -1.32
C LEU A 28 11.97 -4.92 0.05
N HIS A 29 13.25 -4.96 0.42
CA HIS A 29 13.66 -5.44 1.75
C HIS A 29 13.17 -4.56 2.90
N ASN A 30 12.68 -3.34 2.61
CA ASN A 30 12.02 -2.48 3.58
C ASN A 30 10.58 -2.93 3.89
N ILE A 31 10.04 -3.91 3.14
CA ILE A 31 8.83 -4.64 3.48
C ILE A 31 9.28 -6.02 3.94
N HIS A 32 8.97 -6.38 5.18
CA HIS A 32 9.40 -7.65 5.73
C HIS A 32 8.45 -8.78 5.32
N GLU A 33 8.97 -9.99 5.13
CA GLU A 33 8.19 -11.16 4.70
C GLU A 33 6.96 -11.43 5.58
N HIS A 34 7.08 -11.25 6.89
CA HIS A 34 5.95 -11.42 7.80
C HIS A 34 4.82 -10.41 7.56
N GLN A 35 5.12 -9.21 7.03
CA GLN A 35 4.12 -8.20 6.69
C GLN A 35 3.34 -8.64 5.44
N ILE A 36 4.06 -9.13 4.42
CA ILE A 36 3.46 -9.70 3.20
C ILE A 36 2.56 -10.88 3.54
N ASN A 37 3.05 -11.81 4.37
CA ASN A 37 2.27 -12.99 4.76
C ASN A 37 1.01 -12.59 5.54
N PHE A 38 1.12 -11.65 6.48
CA PHE A 38 -0.02 -11.13 7.23
C PHE A 38 -1.06 -10.47 6.32
N MET A 39 -0.62 -9.57 5.42
CA MET A 39 -1.51 -8.88 4.47
C MET A 39 -2.20 -9.89 3.53
N LYS A 40 -1.47 -10.90 3.07
CA LYS A 40 -2.02 -11.98 2.25
C LYS A 40 -3.10 -12.77 2.98
N GLU A 41 -2.83 -13.20 4.21
CA GLU A 41 -3.80 -13.92 5.05
C GLU A 41 -5.03 -13.06 5.35
N PHE A 42 -4.84 -11.74 5.54
CA PHE A 42 -5.91 -10.78 5.78
C PHE A 42 -6.83 -10.62 4.56
N GLU A 43 -6.26 -10.48 3.36
CA GLU A 43 -6.99 -10.39 2.10
C GLU A 43 -7.75 -11.67 1.75
N LEU A 44 -7.22 -12.85 2.13
CA LEU A 44 -7.93 -14.12 2.00
C LEU A 44 -9.19 -14.23 2.86
N GLN A 45 -9.42 -13.29 3.79
CA GLN A 45 -10.60 -13.21 4.64
C GLN A 45 -11.46 -11.97 4.31
N ASP A 46 -11.39 -11.50 3.06
CA ASP A 46 -12.13 -10.33 2.55
C ASP A 46 -11.80 -9.01 3.27
N GLY A 47 -10.63 -8.94 3.93
CA GLY A 47 -10.10 -7.71 4.50
C GLY A 47 -9.29 -6.92 3.48
N ILE A 48 -9.26 -5.59 3.63
CA ILE A 48 -8.43 -4.72 2.76
C ILE A 48 -7.07 -4.49 3.41
N SER A 49 -6.00 -4.72 2.65
CA SER A 49 -4.65 -4.44 3.08
C SER A 49 -3.89 -3.59 2.08
N PHE A 50 -3.08 -2.66 2.58
CA PHE A 50 -2.32 -1.73 1.75
C PHE A 50 -1.06 -1.23 2.46
N ILE A 51 -0.22 -0.49 1.74
CA ILE A 51 0.87 0.31 2.32
C ILE A 51 0.64 1.77 1.96
N ILE A 52 0.84 2.66 2.92
CA ILE A 52 1.01 4.09 2.66
C ILE A 52 2.49 4.32 2.39
N LEU A 53 2.82 4.73 1.16
CA LEU A 53 4.18 5.02 0.76
C LEU A 53 4.40 6.53 0.63
N TYR A 54 5.37 7.06 1.37
CA TYR A 54 5.78 8.45 1.32
C TYR A 54 7.10 8.61 0.54
N PHE A 55 7.08 9.30 -0.60
CA PHE A 55 8.30 9.71 -1.31
C PHE A 55 8.77 11.07 -0.79
N SER A 56 9.66 11.08 0.20
CA SER A 56 9.97 12.29 0.98
C SER A 56 10.73 13.37 0.22
N THR A 57 11.48 13.01 -0.83
CA THR A 57 12.12 14.01 -1.71
C THR A 57 11.15 14.67 -2.68
N ARG A 58 9.98 14.09 -2.88
CA ARG A 58 8.91 14.61 -3.73
C ARG A 58 7.78 15.26 -2.94
N ASP A 59 7.73 15.01 -1.63
CA ASP A 59 6.63 15.37 -0.75
C ASP A 59 5.29 14.79 -1.24
N GLU A 60 5.28 13.48 -1.54
CA GLU A 60 4.11 12.80 -2.10
C GLU A 60 3.79 11.50 -1.38
N PHE A 61 2.50 11.27 -1.13
CA PHE A 61 1.99 10.06 -0.49
C PHE A 61 1.18 9.24 -1.49
N TYR A 62 1.32 7.93 -1.41
CA TYR A 62 0.63 6.98 -2.27
C TYR A 62 -0.01 5.89 -1.44
N TYR A 63 -1.24 5.54 -1.80
CA TYR A 63 -1.89 4.32 -1.37
C TYR A 63 -1.41 3.20 -2.30
N MET A 64 -0.86 2.12 -1.76
CA MET A 64 -0.45 0.95 -2.53
C MET A 64 -1.34 -0.22 -2.13
N PRO A 65 -2.33 -0.61 -2.95
CA PRO A 65 -3.13 -1.79 -2.69
C PRO A 65 -2.24 -3.03 -2.60
N PHE A 66 -2.65 -4.04 -1.83
CA PHE A 66 -1.89 -5.29 -1.73
C PHE A 66 -1.68 -5.99 -3.08
N SER A 67 -2.62 -5.84 -4.02
CA SER A 67 -2.47 -6.35 -5.39
C SER A 67 -1.22 -5.83 -6.09
N ASP A 68 -0.85 -4.56 -5.88
CA ASP A 68 0.35 -3.97 -6.48
C ASP A 68 1.62 -4.43 -5.74
N ILE A 69 1.53 -4.50 -4.41
CA ILE A 69 2.64 -4.91 -3.54
C ILE A 69 3.07 -6.34 -3.88
N ILE A 70 2.11 -7.26 -4.02
CA ILE A 70 2.40 -8.68 -4.28
C ILE A 70 3.04 -8.89 -5.66
N ILE A 71 2.68 -8.08 -6.67
CA ILE A 71 3.33 -8.11 -8.00
C ILE A 71 4.82 -7.81 -7.87
N PHE A 72 5.19 -6.75 -7.15
CA PHE A 72 6.61 -6.41 -6.95
C PHE A 72 7.34 -7.46 -6.11
N TRP A 73 6.67 -7.98 -5.08
CA TRP A 73 7.23 -9.01 -4.20
C TRP A 73 7.52 -10.31 -4.94
N GLU A 74 6.55 -10.84 -5.68
CA GLU A 74 6.69 -12.08 -6.47
C GLU A 74 7.69 -11.92 -7.59
N ARG A 75 7.75 -10.75 -8.25
CA ARG A 75 8.80 -10.44 -9.23
C ARG A 75 10.19 -10.61 -8.62
N ALA A 76 10.43 -10.08 -7.42
CA ALA A 76 11.70 -10.19 -6.74
C ALA A 76 12.01 -11.63 -6.30
N ALA A 77 11.00 -12.36 -5.82
CA ALA A 77 11.12 -13.77 -5.44
C ALA A 77 11.50 -14.66 -6.64
N ASN A 78 10.99 -14.33 -7.84
CA ASN A 78 11.29 -15.02 -9.09
C ASN A 78 12.61 -14.57 -9.76
N GLY A 79 13.52 -13.93 -9.01
CA GLY A 79 14.84 -13.51 -9.50
C GLY A 79 14.85 -12.18 -10.26
N GLY A 80 13.73 -11.47 -10.30
CA GLY A 80 13.63 -10.13 -10.87
C GLY A 80 14.18 -9.04 -9.95
N ARG A 81 13.82 -7.78 -10.27
CA ARG A 81 14.29 -6.59 -9.55
C ARG A 81 13.78 -6.58 -8.10
N LYS A 82 14.68 -6.38 -7.12
CA LYS A 82 14.41 -6.32 -5.67
C LYS A 82 14.00 -4.93 -5.17
N SER A 83 13.34 -4.16 -6.03
CA SER A 83 12.88 -2.80 -5.77
C SER A 83 11.78 -2.45 -6.79
N PHE A 84 11.05 -1.36 -6.56
CA PHE A 84 10.21 -0.72 -7.57
C PHE A 84 10.54 0.78 -7.63
N THR A 85 10.36 1.40 -8.80
CA THR A 85 10.60 2.84 -8.97
C THR A 85 9.35 3.66 -8.71
N TYR A 86 9.55 4.96 -8.51
CA TYR A 86 8.48 5.93 -8.51
C TYR A 86 7.57 5.79 -9.74
N ASP A 87 8.13 5.61 -10.95
CA ASP A 87 7.33 5.49 -12.18
C ASP A 87 6.50 4.21 -12.26
N GLU A 88 6.88 3.17 -11.51
CA GLU A 88 6.12 1.91 -11.42
C GLU A 88 4.92 2.02 -10.46
N VAL A 89 4.86 3.04 -9.60
CA VAL A 89 3.75 3.26 -8.66
C VAL A 89 2.57 3.89 -9.38
N ASP A 90 1.37 3.32 -9.21
CA ASP A 90 0.14 3.88 -9.79
C ASP A 90 -0.17 5.28 -9.21
N LYS A 91 -0.08 6.28 -10.08
CA LYS A 91 -0.29 7.68 -9.73
C LYS A 91 -1.74 8.04 -9.49
N SER A 92 -2.67 7.20 -9.95
CA SER A 92 -4.09 7.38 -9.67
C SER A 92 -4.44 7.12 -8.19
N TYR A 93 -3.52 6.53 -7.42
CA TYR A 93 -3.65 6.29 -5.98
C TYR A 93 -2.88 7.32 -5.11
N ARG A 94 -2.53 8.48 -5.67
CA ARG A 94 -1.93 9.58 -4.91
C ARG A 94 -2.89 10.03 -3.80
N ILE A 95 -2.41 10.03 -2.56
CA ILE A 95 -3.15 10.56 -1.42
C ILE A 95 -2.90 12.05 -1.31
N ASN A 96 -3.97 12.83 -1.27
CA ASN A 96 -3.90 14.26 -1.09
C ASN A 96 -4.23 14.66 0.37
N HIS A 97 -3.81 15.87 0.74
CA HIS A 97 -4.29 16.51 1.96
C HIS A 97 -5.79 16.85 1.83
N GLY A 98 -6.56 16.60 2.89
CA GLY A 98 -7.97 16.97 2.98
C GLY A 98 -8.17 18.27 3.78
N LYS A 99 -9.40 18.80 3.83
CA LYS A 99 -9.75 19.96 4.67
C LYS A 99 -9.51 19.64 6.15
N GLY A 100 -8.34 20.01 6.67
CA GLY A 100 -7.94 19.77 8.07
C GLY A 100 -7.44 18.34 8.35
N ILE A 101 -7.27 17.49 7.33
CA ILE A 101 -6.76 16.12 7.48
C ILE A 101 -5.40 16.04 6.79
N MET A 102 -4.37 15.66 7.56
CA MET A 102 -3.00 15.58 7.05
C MET A 102 -2.84 14.53 5.96
N LEU A 103 -3.54 13.40 6.03
CA LEU A 103 -3.42 12.34 5.03
C LEU A 103 -4.79 11.68 4.81
N HIS A 104 -5.48 12.02 3.72
CA HIS A 104 -6.85 11.57 3.50
C HIS A 104 -6.92 10.22 2.77
N TYR A 105 -6.26 9.19 3.32
CA TYR A 105 -6.16 7.86 2.71
C TYR A 105 -7.51 7.13 2.56
N LEU A 106 -8.55 7.57 3.29
CA LEU A 106 -9.91 7.02 3.19
C LEU A 106 -10.51 7.17 1.79
N GLU A 107 -10.17 8.24 1.05
CA GLU A 107 -10.61 8.39 -0.35
C GLU A 107 -10.02 7.30 -1.24
N MET A 108 -8.78 6.90 -0.99
CA MET A 108 -8.11 5.86 -1.77
C MET A 108 -8.63 4.47 -1.41
N ILE A 109 -9.01 4.23 -0.15
CA ILE A 109 -9.71 3.00 0.23
C ILE A 109 -11.06 2.91 -0.49
N GLN A 110 -11.84 3.99 -0.55
CA GLN A 110 -13.11 3.98 -1.28
C GLN A 110 -12.90 3.66 -2.76
N LYS A 111 -11.87 4.23 -3.38
CA LYS A 111 -11.51 3.92 -4.76
C LYS A 111 -11.13 2.44 -4.94
N ASP A 112 -10.30 1.89 -4.07
CA ASP A 112 -9.90 0.47 -4.06
C ASP A 112 -11.14 -0.44 -3.96
N ILE A 113 -12.09 -0.10 -3.09
CA ILE A 113 -13.37 -0.82 -2.98
C ILE A 113 -14.13 -0.81 -4.30
N ASN A 114 -14.30 0.36 -4.93
CA ASN A 114 -15.05 0.48 -6.18
C ASN A 114 -14.40 -0.36 -7.31
N GLU A 115 -13.06 -0.34 -7.42
CA GLU A 115 -12.33 -1.12 -8.41
C GLU A 115 -12.48 -2.63 -8.20
N ARG A 116 -12.60 -3.09 -6.95
CA ARG A 116 -12.85 -4.50 -6.60
C ARG A 116 -14.29 -4.93 -6.91
N THR A 117 -15.27 -4.05 -6.73
CA THR A 117 -16.70 -4.34 -6.96
C THR A 117 -17.13 -4.10 -8.41
N GLY A 118 -16.31 -3.43 -9.21
CA GLY A 118 -16.63 -3.06 -10.60
C GLY A 118 -17.60 -1.90 -10.71
N GLU A 119 -17.65 -1.03 -9.69
CA GLU A 119 -18.50 0.17 -9.62
C GLU A 119 -17.82 1.44 -10.16
#